data_AF-A0A4S3JND9-F1
#
_entry.id   AF-A0A4S3JND9-F1
#
_cell.length_a   1.000
_cell.length_b   1.000
_cell.length_c   1.000
_cell.angle_alpha   90.00
_cell.angle_beta   90.00
_cell.angle_gamma   90.00
#
_symmetry.space_group_name_H-M   'P 1'
#
loop_
_entity.id
_entity.type
_entity.pdbx_description
1 polymer ?
#
loop_
_entity_poly.entity_id
_entity_poly.type
_entity_poly.pdbx_seq_one_letter_code
_entity_poly.pdbx_strand_id
1 'polypeptide(L)'
;MNDFTKLFKKSFGLPWKNGGYHQTTFTFNPSPYSMKVLHIKDSRPNEKFFVSVPKAKVASLVFGPSSVDESQTAVVGAKIGSGFLVYVGDVNPEEGSNKVILTLYGL
;
A
#
# COMPACT_ATOMS: atom_id res chain seq x y z
N MET A 1 -0.20 20.65 -4.68
CA MET A 1 0.01 19.46 -3.81
C MET A 1 -1.33 19.10 -3.22
N ASN A 2 -1.80 17.85 -3.37
CA ASN A 2 -3.11 17.43 -2.86
C ASN A 2 -3.09 17.22 -1.33
N ASP A 3 -4.27 17.07 -0.75
CA ASP A 3 -4.43 16.96 0.71
C ASP A 3 -3.71 15.73 1.28
N PHE A 4 -3.73 14.60 0.57
CA PHE A 4 -2.98 13.40 0.94
C PHE A 4 -1.48 13.71 1.10
N THR A 5 -0.86 14.26 0.06
CA THR A 5 0.57 14.59 0.09
C THR A 5 0.86 15.64 1.15
N LYS A 6 -0.05 16.61 1.33
CA LYS A 6 0.06 17.66 2.35
C LYS A 6 0.09 17.10 3.77
N LEU A 7 -0.80 16.16 4.07
CA LEU A 7 -0.85 15.50 5.38
C LEU A 7 0.48 14.81 5.69
N PHE A 8 0.94 13.91 4.82
CA PHE A 8 2.14 13.13 5.10
C PHE A 8 3.41 13.97 5.13
N LYS A 9 3.55 14.91 4.19
CA LYS A 9 4.74 15.75 4.14
C LYS A 9 4.79 16.76 5.29
N LYS A 10 3.69 17.46 5.59
CA LYS A 10 3.71 18.56 6.56
C LYS A 10 3.53 18.08 8.00
N SER A 11 2.69 17.07 8.23
CA SER A 11 2.38 16.62 9.60
C SER A 11 3.33 15.52 10.08
N PHE A 12 3.85 14.70 9.17
CA PHE A 12 4.65 13.52 9.54
C PHE A 12 6.08 13.53 8.97
N GLY A 13 6.44 14.51 8.11
CA GLY A 13 7.76 14.56 7.48
C GLY A 13 8.02 13.41 6.51
N LEU A 14 6.96 12.74 6.05
CA LEU A 14 7.04 11.59 5.16
C LEU A 14 6.92 12.02 3.70
N PRO A 15 7.72 11.43 2.79
CA PRO A 15 7.69 11.79 1.36
C PRO A 15 6.47 11.25 0.59
N TRP A 16 5.56 10.54 1.27
CA TRP A 16 4.49 9.77 0.66
C TRP A 16 3.54 10.62 -0.18
N LYS A 17 3.25 10.12 -1.38
CA LYS A 17 2.26 10.68 -2.31
C LYS A 17 1.27 9.59 -2.70
N ASN A 18 0.04 9.99 -3.02
CA ASN A 18 -0.92 9.06 -3.61
C ASN A 18 -0.46 8.65 -5.01
N GLY A 19 -0.58 7.35 -5.28
CA GLY A 19 -0.20 6.69 -6.51
C GLY A 19 -1.41 6.31 -7.35
N GLY A 20 -1.29 5.19 -8.06
CA GLY A 20 -2.35 4.62 -8.88
C GLY A 20 -3.47 4.03 -8.03
N TYR A 21 -4.69 4.17 -8.53
CA TYR A 21 -5.89 3.55 -7.97
C TYR A 21 -6.30 2.35 -8.83
N HIS A 22 -6.02 1.13 -8.38
CA HIS A 22 -6.36 -0.09 -9.12
C HIS A 22 -6.31 -1.34 -8.24
N GLN A 23 -6.94 -2.42 -8.70
CA GLN A 23 -6.87 -3.73 -8.06
C GLN A 23 -5.66 -4.51 -8.56
N THR A 24 -4.95 -5.18 -7.66
CA THR A 24 -3.87 -6.09 -7.99
C THR A 24 -3.64 -7.11 -6.86
N THR A 25 -2.90 -8.18 -7.16
CA THR A 25 -2.56 -9.23 -6.21
C THR A 25 -1.21 -8.95 -5.56
N PHE A 26 -1.20 -9.00 -4.23
CA PHE A 26 -0.02 -8.87 -3.38
C PHE A 26 0.25 -10.19 -2.66
N THR A 27 1.47 -10.40 -2.20
CA THR A 27 1.81 -11.49 -1.30
C THR A 27 1.97 -10.97 0.11
N PHE A 28 1.22 -11.55 1.03
CA PHE A 28 1.39 -11.33 2.46
C PHE A 28 1.47 -12.67 3.16
N ASN A 29 2.62 -12.97 3.78
CA ASN A 29 2.85 -14.18 4.57
C ASN A 29 2.27 -15.47 3.93
N PRO A 30 3.13 -16.25 3.25
CA PRO A 30 2.94 -16.95 1.94
C PRO A 30 1.59 -16.92 1.18
N SER A 31 0.60 -16.13 1.57
CA SER A 31 -0.75 -16.18 1.03
C SER A 31 -0.95 -15.03 0.04
N PRO A 32 -1.34 -15.31 -1.21
CA PRO A 32 -1.72 -14.27 -2.14
C PRO A 32 -3.01 -13.60 -1.65
N TYR A 33 -3.00 -12.26 -1.62
CA TYR A 33 -4.14 -11.44 -1.27
C TYR A 33 -4.38 -10.41 -2.37
N SER A 34 -5.58 -10.40 -2.95
CA SER A 34 -6.00 -9.38 -3.91
C SER A 34 -6.69 -8.24 -3.17
N MET A 35 -6.25 -7.01 -3.41
CA MET A 35 -6.88 -5.82 -2.83
C MET A 35 -7.04 -4.73 -3.89
N LYS A 36 -8.06 -3.89 -3.70
CA LYS A 36 -8.25 -2.66 -4.49
C LYS A 36 -7.54 -1.53 -3.78
N VAL A 37 -6.54 -0.93 -4.44
CA VAL A 37 -5.53 -0.14 -3.72
C VAL A 37 -5.42 1.26 -4.27
N LEU A 38 -5.40 2.25 -3.37
CA LEU A 38 -4.75 3.53 -3.60
C LEU A 38 -3.28 3.41 -3.19
N HIS A 39 -2.40 3.25 -4.18
CA HIS A 39 -0.98 2.99 -3.94
C HIS A 39 -0.26 4.23 -3.37
N ILE A 40 0.92 4.01 -2.80
CA ILE A 40 1.82 5.06 -2.33
C ILE A 40 3.07 5.14 -3.20
N LYS A 41 3.36 6.36 -3.68
CA LYS A 41 4.60 6.74 -4.35
C LYS A 41 5.59 7.36 -3.37
N ASP A 42 6.87 7.31 -3.74
CA ASP A 42 7.99 7.92 -3.02
C ASP A 42 8.20 7.39 -1.59
N SER A 43 7.65 6.21 -1.26
CA SER A 43 7.99 5.52 -0.01
C SER A 43 9.43 5.04 -0.03
N ARG A 44 10.14 5.23 1.09
CA ARG A 44 11.53 4.77 1.23
C ARG A 44 11.58 3.24 1.31
N PRO A 45 12.68 2.57 0.92
CA PRO A 45 12.75 1.12 0.94
C PRO A 45 12.39 0.47 2.30
N ASN A 46 12.80 1.08 3.41
CA ASN A 46 12.50 0.61 4.77
C ASN A 46 11.07 0.90 5.24
N GLU A 47 10.28 1.65 4.45
CA GLU A 47 8.89 1.97 4.74
C GLU A 47 7.92 1.05 4.00
N LYS A 48 8.41 0.17 3.13
CA LYS A 48 7.58 -0.71 2.30
C LYS A 48 7.33 -2.03 3.01
N PHE A 49 6.07 -2.29 3.36
CA PHE A 49 5.68 -3.56 3.96
C PHE A 49 5.10 -4.54 2.93
N PHE A 50 4.33 -4.04 1.97
CA PHE A 50 3.64 -4.88 0.98
C PHE A 50 3.95 -4.37 -0.41
N VAL A 51 4.88 -5.04 -1.07
CA VAL A 51 5.21 -4.83 -2.48
C VAL A 51 4.44 -5.83 -3.34
N SER A 52 4.07 -5.40 -4.53
CA SER A 52 3.41 -6.27 -5.52
C SER A 52 4.28 -7.50 -5.81
N VAL A 53 3.64 -8.65 -6.07
CA VAL A 53 4.37 -9.85 -6.49
C VAL A 53 5.04 -9.57 -7.83
N PRO A 54 6.29 -10.02 -8.07
CA PRO A 54 6.90 -9.88 -9.38
C PRO A 54 5.97 -10.40 -10.48
N LYS A 55 5.75 -9.59 -11.53
CA LYS A 55 4.82 -9.86 -12.65
C LYS A 55 3.33 -9.85 -12.29
N ALA A 56 2.94 -9.32 -11.13
CA ALA A 56 1.54 -9.06 -10.84
C ALA A 56 0.95 -8.14 -11.92
N LYS A 57 -0.32 -8.39 -12.26
CA LYS A 57 -1.04 -7.60 -13.25
C LYS A 57 -2.18 -6.84 -12.59
N VAL A 58 -2.43 -5.65 -13.12
CA VAL A 58 -3.61 -4.87 -12.78
C VAL A 58 -4.86 -5.67 -13.18
N ALA A 59 -5.78 -5.85 -12.24
CA ALA A 59 -7.09 -6.43 -12.48
C ALA A 59 -8.11 -5.32 -12.78
N SER A 60 -8.85 -5.49 -13.88
CA SER A 60 -9.92 -4.59 -14.30
C SER A 60 -11.04 -5.38 -14.96
N LEU A 61 -12.28 -4.93 -14.77
CA LEU A 61 -13.46 -5.49 -15.45
C LEU A 61 -13.69 -4.87 -16.84
N VAL A 62 -13.00 -3.78 -17.16
CA VAL A 62 -13.22 -2.99 -18.38
C VAL A 62 -11.99 -2.98 -19.28
N PHE A 63 -10.80 -3.00 -18.69
CA PHE A 63 -9.53 -2.94 -19.42
C PHE A 63 -8.80 -4.28 -19.35
N GLY A 64 -8.06 -4.59 -20.41
CA GLY A 64 -7.16 -5.75 -20.43
C GLY A 64 -6.06 -5.65 -19.36
N PRO A 65 -5.47 -6.78 -18.97
CA PRO A 65 -4.48 -6.80 -17.90
C PRO A 65 -3.21 -6.05 -18.30
N SER A 66 -2.73 -5.15 -17.45
CA SER A 66 -1.50 -4.37 -17.63
C SER A 66 -0.51 -4.63 -16.49
N SER A 67 0.77 -4.31 -16.72
CA SER A 67 1.81 -4.45 -15.69
C SER A 67 1.58 -3.48 -14.54
N VAL A 68 1.82 -3.93 -13.31
CA VAL A 68 1.79 -3.05 -12.13
C VAL A 68 3.06 -2.20 -12.09
N ASP A 69 2.93 -0.94 -11.66
CA ASP A 69 4.08 -0.08 -11.39
C ASP A 69 4.72 -0.46 -10.04
N GLU A 70 5.80 -1.24 -10.11
CA GLU A 70 6.54 -1.77 -8.95
C GLU A 70 7.23 -0.68 -8.10
N SER A 71 7.30 0.57 -8.58
CA SER A 71 7.81 1.69 -7.78
C SER A 71 6.87 2.07 -6.63
N GLN A 72 5.59 1.69 -6.74
CA GLN A 72 4.54 2.04 -5.79
C GLN A 72 4.24 0.88 -4.84
N THR A 73 3.70 1.22 -3.67
CA THR A 73 3.51 0.26 -2.56
C THR A 73 2.08 0.30 -2.05
N ALA A 74 1.51 -0.85 -1.71
CA ALA A 74 0.13 -0.91 -1.20
C ALA A 74 -0.01 -0.57 0.28
N VAL A 75 0.97 -1.01 1.07
CA VAL A 75 1.01 -0.76 2.51
C VAL A 75 2.39 -0.27 2.88
N VAL A 76 2.41 0.87 3.53
CA VAL A 76 3.63 1.54 3.98
C VAL A 76 3.56 1.80 5.47
N GLY A 77 4.72 1.87 6.10
CA GLY A 77 4.80 2.21 7.50
C GLY A 77 6.10 2.88 7.88
N ALA A 78 6.04 3.79 8.85
CA ALA A 78 7.20 4.53 9.32
C ALA A 78 7.13 4.76 10.83
N LYS A 79 8.30 4.79 11.47
CA LYS A 79 8.43 5.20 12.86
C LYS A 79 8.26 6.72 12.96
N ILE A 80 7.35 7.17 13.82
CA ILE A 80 7.09 8.58 14.10
C ILE A 80 7.18 8.80 15.60
N GLY A 81 8.21 9.53 16.05
CA GLY A 81 8.51 9.69 17.48
C GLY A 81 8.74 8.33 18.17
N SER A 82 7.97 8.05 19.21
CA SER A 82 7.96 6.77 19.93
C SER A 82 6.99 5.73 19.34
N GLY A 83 6.19 6.11 18.35
CA GLY A 83 5.15 5.26 17.76
C GLY A 83 5.44 4.87 16.32
N PHE A 84 4.46 4.20 15.72
CA PHE A 84 4.51 3.76 14.33
C PHE A 84 3.23 4.22 13.60
N LEU A 85 3.40 4.75 12.40
CA LEU A 85 2.30 5.15 11.52
C LEU A 85 2.27 4.19 10.34
N VAL A 86 1.12 3.56 10.11
CA VAL A 86 0.89 2.68 8.95
C VAL A 86 -0.23 3.26 8.10
N TYR A 87 -0.04 3.23 6.79
CA TYR A 87 -1.10 3.46 5.82
C TYR A 87 -1.36 2.18 5.03
N VAL A 88 -2.60 1.70 5.09
CA VAL A 88 -3.10 0.58 4.29
C VAL A 88 -3.93 1.16 3.16
N GLY A 89 -3.47 1.02 1.92
CA GLY A 89 -4.12 1.61 0.76
C GLY A 89 -5.37 0.87 0.28
N ASP A 90 -5.81 -0.18 0.97
CA ASP A 90 -7.03 -0.91 0.62
C ASP A 90 -8.24 0.00 0.77
N VAL A 91 -8.95 0.22 -0.34
CA VAL A 91 -10.15 1.06 -0.37
C VAL A 91 -11.44 0.26 -0.24
N ASN A 92 -11.36 -1.07 -0.27
CA ASN A 92 -12.48 -1.96 -0.04
C ASN A 92 -12.04 -3.06 0.93
N PRO A 93 -11.94 -2.75 2.24
CA PRO A 93 -11.36 -3.65 3.21
C PRO A 93 -12.10 -4.99 3.24
N GLU A 94 -11.38 -6.04 2.84
CA GLU A 94 -11.82 -7.43 2.90
C GLU A 94 -11.02 -8.21 3.97
N GLU A 95 -11.27 -9.52 4.10
CA GLU A 95 -10.65 -10.34 5.15
C GLU A 95 -9.10 -10.25 5.18
N GLY A 96 -8.45 -10.05 4.03
CA GLY A 96 -7.00 -9.89 4.00
C GLY A 96 -6.50 -8.60 4.64
N SER A 97 -7.26 -7.50 4.57
CA SER A 97 -6.95 -6.26 5.29
C SER A 97 -6.98 -6.46 6.80
N ASN A 98 -7.90 -7.30 7.32
CA ASN A 98 -7.90 -7.67 8.74
C ASN A 98 -6.62 -8.40 9.13
N LYS A 99 -6.13 -9.33 8.29
CA LYS A 99 -4.87 -10.04 8.54
C LYS A 99 -3.68 -9.09 8.57
N VAL A 100 -3.62 -8.13 7.64
CA VAL A 100 -2.58 -7.08 7.64
C VAL A 100 -2.59 -6.32 8.96
N ILE A 101 -3.77 -5.84 9.36
CA ILE A 101 -3.93 -5.04 10.59
C ILE A 101 -3.55 -5.86 11.83
N LEU A 102 -4.03 -7.11 11.94
CA LEU A 102 -3.73 -7.99 13.07
C LEU A 102 -2.23 -8.29 13.18
N THR A 103 -1.56 -8.58 12.07
CA THR A 103 -0.11 -8.79 12.09
C THR A 103 0.66 -7.55 12.53
N LEU A 104 0.19 -6.34 12.18
CA LEU A 104 0.79 -5.09 12.67
C LEU A 104 0.61 -4.90 14.19
N TYR A 105 -0.42 -5.51 14.78
CA TYR A 105 -0.61 -5.61 16.23
C TYR A 105 0.15 -6.80 16.88
N GLY A 106 0.82 -7.64 16.09
CA GLY A 106 1.48 -8.85 16.57
C GLY A 106 0.50 -9.98 16.92
N LEU A 107 -0.68 -9.98 16.30
CA LEU A 107 -1.76 -10.97 16.47
C LEU A 107 -1.92 -11.86 15.23
#